data_AF-A0A974A6Z3-F1
#
_entry.id   AF-A0A974A6Z3-F1
#
_cell.length_a   1.000
_cell.length_b   1.000
_cell.length_c   1.000
_cell.angle_alpha   90.00
_cell.angle_beta   90.00
_cell.angle_gamma   90.00
#
_symmetry.space_group_name_H-M   'P 1'
#
loop_
_entity.id
_entity.type
_entity.pdbx_description
1 polymer ?
#
loop_
_entity_poly.entity_id
_entity_poly.type
_entity_poly.pdbx_seq_one_letter_code
_entity_poly.pdbx_strand_id
1 'polypeptide(L)'
;MHSRRWSGLLACLVPFVLITSNANAAGVTGSVDCDPTTKYCSIKGLTIEGEISDTTTVALSRLIETFGRLRDPSVPSNTLSGTMIRLNSPGGSVTAAMAIGRLLRKNRMTASVNPYASCLSSCVLIYAGAATRLGYNEFARVGIHQPYFQVPNQKLDAETVRKNYDAMLADLRSYLREMNVSERLADEMMKTPPSSVRLLTAEEQESFGLSVIDPVERETSALMEAQNLGLDRMEYNRRDAHAMKTCPLDSSFFSCHDRLMKTGISNLPDLSKFGTPVE
;
A
#
# COMPACT_ATOMS: atom_id res chain seq x y z
N MET A 1 14.23 71.85 15.05
CA MET A 1 13.80 70.74 15.92
C MET A 1 12.83 69.87 15.12
N HIS A 2 13.37 68.91 14.34
CA HIS A 2 13.14 67.45 14.48
C HIS A 2 11.67 67.04 14.33
N SER A 3 11.16 66.74 13.14
CA SER A 3 11.33 65.53 12.28
C SER A 3 10.86 64.23 12.92
N ARG A 4 9.79 63.63 12.38
CA ARG A 4 9.78 62.30 11.71
C ARG A 4 8.34 61.90 11.36
N ARG A 5 8.02 61.92 10.06
CA ARG A 5 6.89 61.19 9.48
C ARG A 5 7.40 59.79 9.13
N TRP A 6 6.73 58.75 9.65
CA TRP A 6 6.98 57.36 9.29
C TRP A 6 6.03 56.94 8.18
N SER A 7 6.59 56.54 7.05
CA SER A 7 5.90 55.94 5.91
C SER A 7 5.66 54.46 6.26
N GLY A 8 4.41 54.08 6.56
CA GLY A 8 4.04 52.69 6.76
C GLY A 8 3.99 51.95 5.42
N LEU A 9 5.00 51.11 5.15
CA LEU A 9 4.88 50.08 4.12
C LEU A 9 3.81 49.08 4.56
N LEU A 10 2.72 48.97 3.79
CA LEU A 10 1.83 47.82 3.84
C LEU A 10 2.62 46.59 3.39
N ALA A 11 3.13 45.81 4.35
CA ALA A 11 3.53 44.44 4.08
C ALA A 11 2.25 43.63 3.85
N CYS A 12 2.01 43.23 2.60
CA CYS A 12 1.06 42.18 2.27
C CYS A 12 1.53 40.90 2.97
N LEU A 13 1.03 40.65 4.18
CA LEU A 13 1.05 39.34 4.80
C LEU A 13 0.21 38.42 3.91
N VAL A 14 0.87 37.70 3.00
CA VAL A 14 0.26 36.55 2.34
C VAL A 14 -0.02 35.56 3.46
N PRO A 15 -1.29 35.25 3.80
CA PRO A 15 -1.55 34.25 4.81
C PRO A 15 -0.98 32.94 4.28
N PHE A 16 -0.08 32.33 5.07
CA PHE A 16 0.33 30.95 4.88
C PHE A 16 -0.94 30.11 5.11
N VAL A 17 -1.72 29.90 4.05
CA VAL A 17 -2.87 29.01 4.11
C VAL A 17 -2.27 27.61 4.19
N LEU A 18 -2.13 27.11 5.41
CA LEU A 18 -2.08 25.67 5.66
C LEU A 18 -3.41 25.11 5.16
N ILE A 19 -3.45 24.68 3.90
CA ILE A 19 -4.57 23.93 3.33
C ILE A 19 -4.54 22.56 4.00
N THR A 20 -5.09 22.47 5.20
CA THR A 20 -5.41 21.20 5.84
C THR A 20 -6.68 20.68 5.18
N SER A 21 -6.54 20.00 4.04
CA SER A 21 -7.64 19.24 3.47
C SER A 21 -7.89 18.03 4.37
N ASN A 22 -8.74 18.19 5.39
CA ASN A 22 -9.23 17.07 6.19
C ASN A 22 -10.10 16.18 5.31
N ALA A 23 -9.49 15.16 4.69
CA ALA A 23 -10.20 14.03 4.14
C ALA A 23 -10.77 13.22 5.31
N ASN A 24 -11.99 13.56 5.76
CA ASN A 24 -12.75 12.80 6.76
C ASN A 24 -14.09 12.29 6.20
N ALA A 25 -14.34 12.45 4.90
CA ALA A 25 -15.68 12.28 4.32
C ALA A 25 -15.96 10.91 3.67
N ALA A 26 -15.04 9.93 3.76
CA ALA A 26 -15.22 8.64 3.06
C ALA A 26 -14.45 7.46 3.69
N GLY A 27 -14.13 7.55 4.99
CA GLY A 27 -13.28 6.56 5.65
C GLY A 27 -11.80 6.63 5.25
N VAL A 28 -11.43 7.45 4.26
CA VAL A 28 -10.04 7.69 3.86
C VAL A 28 -9.49 8.85 4.68
N THR A 29 -8.37 8.65 5.37
CA THR A 29 -7.60 9.74 5.99
C THR A 29 -6.21 9.85 5.36
N GLY A 30 -5.56 10.99 5.53
CA GLY A 30 -4.20 11.23 5.08
C GLY A 30 -3.98 12.66 4.60
N SER A 31 -2.73 13.11 4.62
CA SER A 31 -2.34 14.44 4.14
C SER A 31 -1.07 14.37 3.31
N VAL A 32 -0.97 15.24 2.31
CA VAL A 32 0.28 15.44 1.58
C VAL A 32 1.16 16.37 2.40
N ASP A 33 2.35 15.91 2.72
CA ASP A 33 3.38 16.65 3.44
C ASP A 33 4.59 16.82 2.54
N CYS A 34 4.99 18.07 2.31
CA CYS A 34 6.08 18.43 1.41
C CYS A 34 7.09 19.30 2.16
N ASP A 35 8.32 18.80 2.25
CA ASP A 35 9.43 19.51 2.86
C ASP A 35 9.95 20.60 1.89
N PRO A 36 9.93 21.89 2.27
CA PRO A 36 10.34 22.98 1.39
C PRO A 36 11.85 23.01 1.12
N THR A 37 12.66 22.37 1.97
CA THR A 37 14.12 22.33 1.85
C THR A 37 14.54 21.17 0.95
N THR A 38 14.05 19.96 1.21
CA THR A 38 14.40 18.78 0.40
C THR A 38 13.56 18.63 -0.86
N LYS A 39 12.46 19.41 -0.97
CA LYS A 39 11.44 19.32 -2.03
C LYS A 39 10.74 17.96 -2.10
N TYR A 40 10.99 17.10 -1.11
CA TYR A 40 10.42 15.77 -1.04
C TYR A 40 8.99 15.87 -0.50
N CYS A 41 8.07 15.19 -1.18
CA CYS A 41 6.69 15.05 -0.72
C CYS A 41 6.43 13.60 -0.32
N SER A 42 5.55 13.41 0.67
CA SER A 42 5.00 12.11 1.04
C SER A 42 3.55 12.24 1.45
N ILE A 43 2.81 11.12 1.43
CA ILE A 43 1.48 11.06 2.05
C ILE A 43 1.65 10.51 3.46
N LYS A 44 1.27 11.30 4.47
CA LYS A 44 1.32 10.91 5.88
C LYS A 44 -0.05 10.46 6.36
N GLY A 45 -0.06 9.48 7.26
CA GLY A 45 -1.28 9.04 7.94
C GLY A 45 -2.33 8.43 7.03
N LEU A 46 -1.94 7.82 5.91
CA LEU A 46 -2.90 7.27 4.95
C LEU A 46 -3.60 6.02 5.51
N THR A 47 -4.93 6.10 5.68
CA THR A 47 -5.76 4.97 6.14
C THR A 47 -7.04 4.83 5.32
N ILE A 48 -7.60 3.62 5.28
CA ILE A 48 -8.99 3.34 4.91
C ILE A 48 -9.65 2.65 6.10
N GLU A 49 -10.66 3.30 6.66
CA GLU A 49 -11.45 2.82 7.79
C GLU A 49 -12.94 2.77 7.44
N GLY A 50 -13.61 1.70 7.87
CA GLY A 50 -15.05 1.55 7.66
C GLY A 50 -15.42 1.06 6.25
N GLU A 51 -16.66 1.33 5.84
CA GLU A 51 -17.23 0.77 4.60
C GLU A 51 -16.56 1.34 3.34
N ILE A 52 -16.22 0.44 2.41
CA ILE A 52 -15.65 0.78 1.11
C ILE A 52 -16.77 1.12 0.13
N SER A 53 -16.71 2.30 -0.47
CA SER A 53 -17.65 2.74 -1.50
C SER A 53 -16.96 3.55 -2.60
N ASP A 54 -17.74 4.03 -3.58
CA ASP A 54 -17.21 4.88 -4.65
C ASP A 54 -16.62 6.18 -4.10
N THR A 55 -17.15 6.71 -2.99
CA THR A 55 -16.59 7.91 -2.34
C THR A 55 -15.21 7.63 -1.75
N THR A 56 -14.95 6.41 -1.26
CA THR A 56 -13.63 5.96 -0.79
C THR A 56 -12.62 6.00 -1.95
N THR A 57 -13.02 5.50 -3.12
CA THR A 57 -12.20 5.53 -4.33
C THR A 57 -11.87 6.96 -4.75
N VAL A 58 -12.89 7.83 -4.80
CA VAL A 58 -12.73 9.25 -5.16
C VAL A 58 -11.82 9.98 -4.17
N ALA A 59 -11.97 9.73 -2.87
CA ALA A 59 -11.16 10.37 -1.83
C ALA A 59 -9.68 9.98 -1.96
N LEU A 60 -9.37 8.71 -2.16
CA LEU A 60 -8.00 8.26 -2.38
C LEU A 60 -7.40 8.83 -3.67
N SER A 61 -8.14 8.80 -4.78
CA SER A 61 -7.70 9.39 -6.05
C SER A 61 -7.35 10.87 -5.91
N ARG A 62 -8.22 11.66 -5.24
CA ARG A 62 -7.95 13.09 -4.99
C ARG A 62 -6.69 13.31 -4.17
N LEU A 63 -6.42 12.46 -3.18
CA LEU A 63 -5.20 12.57 -2.37
C LEU A 63 -3.95 12.29 -3.21
N ILE A 64 -3.98 11.25 -4.05
CA ILE A 64 -2.91 10.92 -5.01
C ILE A 64 -2.71 12.03 -6.05
N GLU A 65 -3.78 12.60 -6.57
CA GLU A 65 -3.74 13.74 -7.50
C GLU A 65 -3.15 14.99 -6.84
N THR A 66 -3.57 15.27 -5.60
CA THR A 66 -3.02 16.38 -4.81
C THR A 66 -1.52 16.20 -4.59
N PHE A 67 -1.09 14.98 -4.26
CA PHE A 67 0.32 14.62 -4.17
C PHE A 67 1.06 14.92 -5.49
N GLY A 68 0.51 14.44 -6.61
CA GLY A 68 1.10 14.66 -7.93
C GLY A 68 1.22 16.14 -8.30
N ARG A 69 0.28 16.98 -7.86
CA ARG A 69 0.27 18.42 -8.12
C ARG A 69 1.25 19.20 -7.25
N LEU A 70 1.50 18.75 -6.01
CA LEU A 70 2.38 19.43 -5.06
C LEU A 70 3.86 19.01 -5.18
N ARG A 71 4.12 17.80 -5.67
CA ARG A 71 5.47 17.27 -5.85
C ARG A 71 6.27 18.10 -6.87
N ASP A 72 7.52 18.41 -6.54
CA ASP A 72 8.46 19.01 -7.48
C ASP A 72 8.80 17.99 -8.61
N PRO A 73 8.57 18.34 -9.89
CA PRO A 73 8.81 17.42 -11.01
C PRO A 73 10.28 17.07 -11.22
N SER A 74 11.23 17.83 -10.64
CA SER A 74 12.66 17.53 -10.66
C SER A 74 13.05 16.39 -9.72
N VAL A 75 12.19 16.03 -8.76
CA VAL A 75 12.36 14.85 -7.90
C VAL A 75 11.85 13.62 -8.66
N PRO A 76 12.48 12.42 -8.55
CA PRO A 76 12.01 11.20 -9.19
C PRO A 76 10.54 10.83 -8.85
N SER A 77 9.84 10.21 -9.81
CA SER A 77 8.40 9.90 -9.77
C SER A 77 8.01 8.68 -8.94
N ASN A 78 8.98 7.92 -8.44
CA ASN A 78 8.76 6.75 -7.59
C ASN A 78 8.39 7.12 -6.13
N THR A 79 8.07 8.37 -5.83
CA THR A 79 7.80 8.85 -4.47
C THR A 79 6.55 8.26 -3.83
N LEU A 80 5.60 7.72 -4.60
CA LEU A 80 4.49 6.93 -4.04
C LEU A 80 4.83 5.46 -3.81
N SER A 81 5.92 4.96 -4.43
CA SER A 81 6.39 3.60 -4.23
C SER A 81 6.70 3.39 -2.75
N GLY A 82 6.17 2.30 -2.18
CA GLY A 82 6.32 2.00 -0.76
C GLY A 82 5.48 2.88 0.19
N THR A 83 4.73 3.88 -0.32
CA THR A 83 3.79 4.63 0.52
C THR A 83 2.77 3.66 1.10
N MET A 84 2.64 3.67 2.43
CA MET A 84 1.82 2.72 3.17
C MET A 84 0.40 3.24 3.38
N ILE A 85 -0.58 2.44 2.98
CA ILE A 85 -1.99 2.60 3.35
C ILE A 85 -2.38 1.57 4.40
N ARG A 86 -2.92 2.02 5.53
CA ARG A 86 -3.41 1.13 6.59
C ARG A 86 -4.88 0.81 6.36
N LEU A 87 -5.22 -0.47 6.39
CA LEU A 87 -6.57 -0.97 6.13
C LEU A 87 -7.22 -1.45 7.43
N ASN A 88 -8.40 -0.91 7.72
CA ASN A 88 -9.28 -1.38 8.79
C ASN A 88 -10.74 -1.30 8.33
N SER A 89 -11.18 -2.26 7.52
CA SER A 89 -12.46 -2.22 6.83
C SER A 89 -13.21 -3.56 6.91
N PRO A 90 -14.53 -3.53 7.18
CA PRO A 90 -15.39 -4.70 7.05
C PRO A 90 -15.69 -5.08 5.58
N GLY A 91 -15.27 -4.28 4.61
CA GLY A 91 -15.63 -4.45 3.20
C GLY A 91 -16.60 -3.38 2.71
N GLY A 92 -17.41 -3.72 1.70
CA GLY A 92 -18.29 -2.81 0.98
C GLY A 92 -18.29 -3.12 -0.52
N SER A 93 -18.35 -2.10 -1.37
CA SER A 93 -18.37 -2.24 -2.84
C SER A 93 -17.15 -2.99 -3.39
N VAL A 94 -17.41 -4.11 -4.07
CA VAL A 94 -16.38 -4.92 -4.77
C VAL A 94 -15.71 -4.11 -5.87
N THR A 95 -16.49 -3.39 -6.68
CA THR A 95 -15.98 -2.57 -7.78
C THR A 95 -15.07 -1.45 -7.27
N ALA A 96 -15.47 -0.76 -6.20
CA ALA A 96 -14.64 0.28 -5.57
C ALA A 96 -13.34 -0.30 -5.01
N ALA A 97 -13.41 -1.44 -4.31
CA ALA A 97 -12.23 -2.10 -3.78
C ALA A 97 -11.22 -2.51 -4.87
N MET A 98 -11.70 -3.10 -5.98
CA MET A 98 -10.83 -3.44 -7.12
C MET A 98 -10.23 -2.19 -7.78
N ALA A 99 -11.00 -1.10 -7.89
CA ALA A 99 -10.48 0.17 -8.42
C ALA A 99 -9.37 0.74 -7.52
N ILE A 100 -9.59 0.74 -6.20
CA ILE A 100 -8.57 1.16 -5.22
C ILE A 100 -7.33 0.26 -5.32
N GLY A 101 -7.50 -1.06 -5.39
CA GLY A 101 -6.38 -1.98 -5.52
C GLY A 101 -5.55 -1.75 -6.79
N ARG A 102 -6.17 -1.43 -7.92
CA ARG A 102 -5.46 -1.00 -9.14
C ARG A 102 -4.70 0.32 -8.95
N LEU A 103 -5.24 1.26 -8.17
CA LEU A 103 -4.51 2.48 -7.82
C LEU A 103 -3.27 2.16 -6.99
N LEU A 104 -3.37 1.27 -6.00
CA LEU A 104 -2.21 0.85 -5.21
C LEU A 104 -1.16 0.16 -6.09
N ARG A 105 -1.61 -0.76 -6.96
CA ARG A 105 -0.76 -1.48 -7.92
C ARG A 105 0.01 -0.53 -8.82
N LYS A 106 -0.69 0.39 -9.49
CA LYS A 106 -0.13 1.36 -10.43
C LYS A 106 0.95 2.25 -9.77
N ASN A 107 0.77 2.57 -8.49
CA ASN A 107 1.67 3.46 -7.76
C ASN A 107 2.69 2.70 -6.89
N ARG A 108 2.78 1.36 -7.01
CA ARG A 108 3.69 0.49 -6.24
C ARG A 108 3.57 0.70 -4.72
N MET A 109 2.35 0.90 -4.23
CA MET A 109 2.08 1.21 -2.83
C MET A 109 2.05 -0.05 -1.95
N THR A 110 2.23 0.16 -0.66
CA THR A 110 2.17 -0.87 0.38
C THR A 110 0.81 -0.84 1.07
N ALA A 111 0.12 -1.97 1.20
CA ALA A 111 -1.03 -2.09 2.10
C ALA A 111 -0.61 -2.76 3.41
N SER A 112 -1.12 -2.27 4.54
CA SER A 112 -0.89 -2.85 5.86
C SER A 112 -2.20 -3.11 6.58
N VAL A 113 -2.38 -4.32 7.10
CA VAL A 113 -3.36 -4.63 8.13
C VAL A 113 -2.60 -4.72 9.44
N ASN A 114 -2.76 -3.72 10.29
CA ASN A 114 -2.05 -3.66 11.57
C ASN A 114 -2.63 -4.68 12.56
N PRO A 115 -1.88 -5.02 13.64
CA PRO A 115 -2.44 -5.76 14.77
C PRO A 115 -3.76 -5.14 15.25
N TYR A 116 -4.74 -6.00 15.53
CA TYR A 116 -6.12 -5.71 15.97
C TYR A 116 -7.03 -5.05 14.91
N ALA A 117 -6.51 -4.63 13.77
CA ALA A 117 -7.31 -4.21 12.62
C ALA A 117 -7.84 -5.41 11.83
N SER A 118 -8.86 -5.16 11.02
CA SER A 118 -9.47 -6.16 10.14
C SER A 118 -9.54 -5.67 8.71
N CYS A 119 -9.27 -6.56 7.76
CA CYS A 119 -9.54 -6.35 6.35
C CYS A 119 -10.40 -7.52 5.86
N LEU A 120 -11.71 -7.28 5.80
CA LEU A 120 -12.71 -8.30 5.53
C LEU A 120 -13.35 -8.10 4.17
N SER A 121 -13.80 -9.19 3.55
CA SER A 121 -14.60 -9.16 2.31
C SER A 121 -13.89 -8.44 1.17
N SER A 122 -14.53 -7.46 0.53
CA SER A 122 -13.94 -6.65 -0.53
C SER A 122 -12.67 -5.89 -0.12
N CYS A 123 -12.43 -5.63 1.17
CA CYS A 123 -11.14 -5.06 1.62
C CYS A 123 -9.95 -5.94 1.20
N VAL A 124 -10.12 -7.27 1.21
CA VAL A 124 -9.08 -8.22 0.79
C VAL A 124 -8.67 -7.97 -0.67
N LEU A 125 -9.57 -7.44 -1.50
CA LEU A 125 -9.24 -7.07 -2.88
C LEU A 125 -8.34 -5.83 -2.95
N ILE A 126 -8.52 -4.84 -2.05
CA ILE A 126 -7.57 -3.71 -1.92
C ILE A 126 -6.20 -4.24 -1.50
N TYR A 127 -6.18 -5.11 -0.48
CA TYR A 127 -4.96 -5.74 0.02
C TYR A 127 -4.22 -6.53 -1.07
N ALA A 128 -4.94 -7.34 -1.83
CA ALA A 128 -4.43 -8.06 -3.00
C ALA A 128 -3.86 -7.11 -4.06
N GLY A 129 -4.40 -5.90 -4.19
CA GLY A 129 -3.95 -4.92 -5.18
C GLY A 129 -2.59 -4.30 -4.88
N ALA A 130 -2.16 -4.27 -3.63
CA ALA A 130 -0.90 -3.64 -3.24
C ALA A 130 0.33 -4.41 -3.75
N ALA A 131 1.42 -3.69 -4.01
CA ALA A 131 2.69 -4.25 -4.45
C ALA A 131 3.45 -4.91 -3.27
N THR A 132 3.28 -4.34 -2.08
CA THR A 132 3.74 -4.91 -0.81
C THR A 132 2.57 -5.01 0.16
N ARG A 133 2.50 -6.10 0.91
CA ARG A 133 1.37 -6.52 1.73
C ARG A 133 1.86 -6.88 3.12
N LEU A 134 1.53 -6.07 4.11
CA LEU A 134 1.86 -6.26 5.52
C LEU A 134 0.59 -6.63 6.29
N GLY A 135 0.69 -7.51 7.29
CA GLY A 135 -0.49 -8.08 7.98
C GLY A 135 -0.56 -9.60 7.95
N TYR A 136 0.51 -10.25 7.52
CA TYR A 136 0.69 -11.70 7.56
C TYR A 136 1.09 -12.16 8.98
N ASN A 137 0.24 -11.90 9.97
CA ASN A 137 0.47 -12.35 11.35
C ASN A 137 -0.87 -12.62 12.07
N GLU A 138 -0.80 -13.35 13.19
CA GLU A 138 -1.98 -13.78 13.95
C GLU A 138 -2.81 -12.64 14.57
N PHE A 139 -2.25 -11.44 14.67
CA PHE A 139 -2.92 -10.29 15.27
C PHE A 139 -3.65 -9.42 14.24
N ALA A 140 -3.37 -9.59 12.95
CA ALA A 140 -4.05 -8.90 11.86
C ALA A 140 -5.10 -9.82 11.23
N ARG A 141 -6.34 -9.33 11.11
CA ARG A 141 -7.47 -10.17 10.65
C ARG A 141 -7.75 -9.95 9.18
N VAL A 142 -7.25 -10.83 8.33
CA VAL A 142 -7.63 -10.89 6.90
C VAL A 142 -8.70 -11.96 6.76
N GLY A 143 -9.89 -11.58 6.27
CA GLY A 143 -11.03 -12.49 6.24
C GLY A 143 -11.86 -12.38 4.97
N ILE A 144 -12.39 -13.51 4.53
CA ILE A 144 -13.17 -13.62 3.30
C ILE A 144 -14.61 -14.02 3.59
N HIS A 145 -15.50 -13.52 2.75
CA HIS A 145 -16.86 -14.03 2.60
C HIS A 145 -17.40 -13.67 1.22
N GLN A 146 -18.51 -14.27 0.85
CA GLN A 146 -19.19 -14.04 -0.41
C GLN A 146 -19.69 -12.59 -0.48
N PRO A 147 -19.38 -11.83 -1.55
CA PRO A 147 -20.05 -10.57 -1.82
C PRO A 147 -21.52 -10.78 -2.19
N TYR A 148 -22.39 -9.86 -1.78
CA TYR A 148 -23.83 -9.94 -2.02
C TYR A 148 -24.33 -8.73 -2.80
N PHE A 149 -25.40 -8.94 -3.56
CA PHE A 149 -26.09 -7.85 -4.27
C PHE A 149 -26.98 -7.08 -3.31
N GLN A 150 -27.04 -5.76 -3.49
CA GLN A 150 -28.08 -4.95 -2.85
C GLN A 150 -29.46 -5.37 -3.36
N VAL A 151 -30.48 -5.19 -2.52
CA VAL A 151 -31.86 -5.49 -2.90
C VAL A 151 -32.26 -4.56 -4.06
N PRO A 152 -32.60 -5.11 -5.24
CA PRO A 152 -32.94 -4.28 -6.39
C PRO A 152 -34.31 -3.64 -6.21
N ASN A 153 -34.50 -2.44 -6.79
CA ASN A 153 -35.80 -1.74 -6.79
C ASN A 153 -36.87 -2.45 -7.62
N GLN A 154 -36.47 -3.36 -8.51
CA GLN A 154 -37.35 -4.16 -9.35
C GLN A 154 -37.05 -5.63 -9.12
N LYS A 155 -38.09 -6.46 -9.21
CA LYS A 155 -37.94 -7.92 -9.11
C LYS A 155 -37.06 -8.41 -10.27
N LEU A 156 -35.96 -9.07 -9.93
CA LEU A 156 -35.13 -9.77 -10.89
C LEU A 156 -35.62 -11.22 -11.04
N ASP A 157 -35.58 -11.75 -12.26
CA ASP A 157 -35.76 -13.17 -12.48
C ASP A 157 -34.50 -13.97 -12.08
N ALA A 158 -34.67 -15.28 -11.89
CA ALA A 158 -33.58 -16.15 -11.44
C ALA A 158 -32.43 -16.21 -12.46
N GLU A 159 -32.73 -16.06 -13.75
CA GLU A 159 -31.72 -16.08 -14.81
C GLU A 159 -30.81 -14.86 -14.75
N THR A 160 -31.37 -13.67 -14.51
CA THR A 160 -30.63 -12.41 -14.34
C THR A 160 -29.78 -12.47 -13.09
N VAL A 161 -30.30 -13.00 -11.97
CA VAL A 161 -29.51 -13.18 -10.74
C VAL A 161 -28.32 -14.11 -10.99
N ARG A 162 -28.53 -15.25 -11.66
CA ARG A 162 -27.45 -16.18 -12.03
C ARG A 162 -26.42 -15.51 -12.92
N LYS A 163 -26.85 -14.78 -13.96
CA LYS A 163 -25.95 -14.05 -14.86
C LYS A 163 -25.10 -13.02 -14.11
N ASN A 164 -25.69 -12.27 -13.19
CA ASN A 164 -24.97 -11.29 -12.38
C ASN A 164 -23.96 -11.97 -11.43
N TYR A 165 -24.34 -13.10 -10.85
CA TYR A 165 -23.46 -13.90 -10.00
C TYR A 165 -22.25 -14.42 -10.78
N ASP A 166 -22.48 -15.00 -11.96
CA ASP A 166 -21.43 -15.52 -12.84
C ASP A 166 -20.48 -14.40 -13.31
N ALA A 167 -21.04 -13.23 -13.67
CA ALA A 167 -20.26 -12.06 -14.04
C ALA A 167 -19.39 -11.56 -12.89
N MET A 168 -19.96 -11.45 -11.68
CA MET A 168 -19.21 -11.04 -10.49
C MET A 168 -18.05 -12.00 -10.18
N LEU A 169 -18.28 -13.32 -10.26
CA LEU A 169 -17.23 -14.32 -10.06
C LEU A 169 -16.14 -14.21 -11.13
N ALA A 170 -16.52 -13.99 -12.39
CA ALA A 170 -15.57 -13.77 -13.48
C ALA A 170 -14.72 -12.51 -13.25
N ASP A 171 -15.33 -11.42 -12.80
CA ASP A 171 -14.63 -10.16 -12.48
C ASP A 171 -13.65 -10.34 -11.33
N LEU A 172 -14.06 -11.02 -10.25
CA LEU A 172 -13.18 -11.34 -9.11
C LEU A 172 -11.97 -12.16 -9.56
N ARG A 173 -12.18 -13.23 -10.33
CA ARG A 173 -11.11 -14.08 -10.85
C ARG A 173 -10.16 -13.29 -11.76
N SER A 174 -10.71 -12.49 -12.67
CA SER A 174 -9.94 -11.63 -13.57
C SER A 174 -9.05 -10.65 -12.78
N TYR A 175 -9.62 -9.97 -11.79
CA TYR A 175 -8.89 -9.05 -10.93
C TYR A 175 -7.79 -9.75 -10.11
N LEU A 176 -8.08 -10.91 -9.50
CA LEU A 176 -7.06 -11.64 -8.74
C LEU A 176 -5.89 -12.05 -9.64
N ARG A 177 -6.18 -12.56 -10.85
CA ARG A 177 -5.16 -12.85 -11.85
C ARG A 177 -4.34 -11.61 -12.21
N GLU A 178 -5.00 -10.48 -12.44
CA GLU A 178 -4.35 -9.17 -12.71
C GLU A 178 -3.40 -8.76 -11.57
N MET A 179 -3.72 -9.12 -10.33
CA MET A 179 -2.93 -8.81 -9.13
C MET A 179 -1.91 -9.90 -8.74
N ASN A 180 -1.69 -10.89 -9.60
CA ASN A 180 -0.86 -12.08 -9.33
C ASN A 180 -1.28 -12.85 -8.06
N VAL A 181 -2.59 -12.89 -7.80
CA VAL A 181 -3.21 -13.66 -6.71
C VAL A 181 -4.02 -14.80 -7.33
N SER A 182 -4.02 -15.95 -6.67
CA SER A 182 -4.73 -17.15 -7.10
C SER A 182 -6.23 -16.90 -7.20
N GLU A 183 -6.82 -17.24 -8.34
CA GLU A 183 -8.27 -17.21 -8.57
C GLU A 183 -9.05 -18.08 -7.58
N ARG A 184 -8.40 -19.10 -6.99
CA ARG A 184 -9.00 -19.94 -5.96
C ARG A 184 -9.49 -19.13 -4.76
N LEU A 185 -8.90 -17.96 -4.50
CA LEU A 185 -9.38 -17.07 -3.44
C LEU A 185 -10.82 -16.61 -3.70
N ALA A 186 -11.19 -16.31 -4.96
CA ALA A 186 -12.58 -15.97 -5.30
C ALA A 186 -13.52 -17.15 -5.02
N ASP A 187 -13.11 -18.38 -5.37
CA ASP A 187 -13.92 -19.56 -5.09
C ASP A 187 -14.14 -19.76 -3.58
N GLU A 188 -13.11 -19.55 -2.78
CA GLU A 188 -13.19 -19.63 -1.32
C GLU A 188 -14.01 -18.50 -0.70
N MET A 189 -14.00 -17.30 -1.30
CA MET A 189 -14.91 -16.22 -0.92
C MET A 189 -16.36 -16.67 -1.14
N MET A 190 -16.69 -17.21 -2.32
CA MET A 190 -18.06 -17.63 -2.66
C MET A 190 -18.58 -18.79 -1.81
N LYS A 191 -17.69 -19.65 -1.28
CA LYS A 191 -18.07 -20.74 -0.37
C LYS A 191 -18.48 -20.28 1.03
N THR A 192 -18.07 -19.08 1.43
CA THR A 192 -18.29 -18.56 2.78
C THR A 192 -19.52 -17.64 2.76
N PRO A 193 -20.65 -18.00 3.41
CA PRO A 193 -21.88 -17.23 3.33
C PRO A 193 -21.72 -15.78 3.79
N PRO A 194 -22.51 -14.81 3.25
CA PRO A 194 -22.44 -13.40 3.65
C PRO A 194 -22.68 -13.12 5.14
N SER A 195 -23.36 -14.03 5.85
CA SER A 195 -23.63 -13.95 7.29
C SER A 195 -22.46 -14.43 8.17
N SER A 196 -21.34 -14.85 7.57
CA SER A 196 -20.18 -15.41 8.26
C SER A 196 -18.89 -14.84 7.68
N VAL A 197 -17.80 -14.93 8.44
CA VAL A 197 -16.47 -14.52 7.99
C VAL A 197 -15.51 -15.67 8.24
N ARG A 198 -14.77 -16.06 7.21
CA ARG A 198 -13.66 -17.03 7.33
C ARG A 198 -12.35 -16.26 7.38
N LEU A 199 -11.65 -16.31 8.50
CA LEU A 199 -10.31 -15.72 8.63
C LEU A 199 -9.29 -16.61 7.92
N LEU A 200 -8.35 -15.98 7.22
CA LEU A 200 -7.27 -16.67 6.52
C LEU A 200 -6.06 -16.78 7.44
N THR A 201 -5.54 -17.99 7.58
CA THR A 201 -4.23 -18.22 8.20
C THR A 201 -3.11 -17.59 7.36
N ALA A 202 -1.92 -17.46 7.96
CA ALA A 202 -0.72 -17.10 7.24
C ALA A 202 -0.53 -18.04 6.03
N GLU A 203 -0.46 -19.34 6.29
CA GLU A 203 -0.22 -20.38 5.28
C GLU A 203 -1.21 -20.28 4.12
N GLU A 204 -2.49 -20.02 4.41
CA GLU A 204 -3.51 -19.81 3.38
C GLU A 204 -3.27 -18.55 2.57
N GLN A 205 -2.97 -17.42 3.22
CA GLN A 205 -2.64 -16.18 2.52
C GLN A 205 -1.49 -16.39 1.52
N GLU A 206 -0.43 -17.08 1.92
CA GLU A 206 0.70 -17.40 1.02
C GLU A 206 0.27 -18.35 -0.10
N SER A 207 -0.52 -19.38 0.22
CA SER A 207 -1.02 -20.33 -0.78
C SER A 207 -1.92 -19.68 -1.85
N PHE A 208 -2.58 -18.57 -1.50
CA PHE A 208 -3.34 -17.75 -2.45
C PHE A 208 -2.49 -16.74 -3.20
N GLY A 209 -1.21 -16.57 -2.85
CA GLY A 209 -0.36 -15.53 -3.43
C GLY A 209 -0.60 -14.14 -2.84
N LEU A 210 -1.19 -14.05 -1.64
CA LEU A 210 -1.20 -12.84 -0.79
C LEU A 210 0.14 -12.67 -0.05
N SER A 211 1.25 -13.06 -0.69
CA SER A 211 2.61 -12.96 -0.17
C SER A 211 2.99 -11.50 0.10
N VAL A 212 3.98 -11.32 0.99
CA VAL A 212 4.41 -9.99 1.47
C VAL A 212 4.83 -9.06 0.34
N ILE A 213 5.54 -9.58 -0.67
CA ILE A 213 5.90 -8.83 -1.86
C ILE A 213 5.32 -9.58 -3.05
N ASP A 214 4.61 -8.85 -3.90
CA ASP A 214 4.12 -9.36 -5.17
C ASP A 214 5.28 -9.89 -6.04
N PRO A 215 5.10 -11.01 -6.75
CA PRO A 215 6.19 -11.61 -7.53
C PRO A 215 6.74 -10.70 -8.63
N VAL A 216 5.89 -9.93 -9.31
CA VAL A 216 6.33 -9.01 -10.37
C VAL A 216 7.03 -7.79 -9.78
N GLU A 217 6.53 -7.26 -8.66
CA GLU A 217 7.21 -6.20 -7.91
C GLU A 217 8.59 -6.64 -7.42
N ARG A 218 8.69 -7.87 -6.90
CA ARG A 218 9.95 -8.47 -6.44
C ARG A 218 10.96 -8.54 -7.59
N GLU A 219 10.56 -9.08 -8.73
CA GLU A 219 11.44 -9.19 -9.91
C GLU A 219 11.83 -7.80 -10.44
N THR A 220 10.87 -6.88 -10.52
CA THR A 220 11.13 -5.51 -10.99
C THR A 220 12.16 -4.80 -10.10
N SER A 221 11.99 -4.88 -8.78
CA SER A 221 12.94 -4.29 -7.83
C SER A 221 14.32 -4.94 -7.90
N ALA A 222 14.38 -6.26 -8.02
CA ALA A 222 15.63 -7.00 -8.15
C ALA A 222 16.40 -6.67 -9.44
N LEU A 223 15.70 -6.46 -10.57
CA LEU A 223 16.30 -6.04 -11.83
C LEU A 223 16.83 -4.60 -11.75
N MET A 224 16.04 -3.68 -11.19
CA MET A 224 16.45 -2.28 -11.01
C MET A 224 17.70 -2.17 -10.11
N GLU A 225 17.73 -2.91 -9.02
CA GLU A 225 18.87 -2.91 -8.10
C GLU A 225 20.12 -3.56 -8.73
N ALA A 226 19.97 -4.70 -9.41
CA ALA A 226 21.07 -5.32 -10.13
C ALA A 226 21.69 -4.38 -11.18
N GLN A 227 20.85 -3.66 -11.92
CA GLN A 227 21.29 -2.64 -12.88
C GLN A 227 22.06 -1.52 -12.19
N ASN A 228 21.56 -1.00 -11.06
CA ASN A 228 22.23 0.05 -10.29
C ASN A 228 23.58 -0.39 -9.72
N LEU A 229 23.71 -1.67 -9.36
CA LEU A 229 24.96 -2.24 -8.85
C LEU A 229 25.92 -2.70 -9.96
N GLY A 230 25.50 -2.70 -11.22
CA GLY A 230 26.28 -3.24 -12.34
C GLY A 230 26.51 -4.74 -12.25
N LEU A 231 25.57 -5.49 -11.65
CA LEU A 231 25.65 -6.93 -11.46
C LEU A 231 24.81 -7.66 -12.51
N ASP A 232 25.28 -8.84 -12.95
CA ASP A 232 24.41 -9.79 -13.64
C ASP A 232 23.40 -10.44 -12.66
N ARG A 233 22.36 -11.08 -13.20
CA ARG A 233 21.32 -11.71 -12.36
C ARG A 233 21.83 -12.83 -11.48
N MET A 234 22.81 -13.60 -11.94
CA MET A 234 23.31 -14.74 -11.19
C MET A 234 24.09 -14.26 -9.95
N GLU A 235 24.94 -13.26 -10.13
CA GLU A 235 25.70 -12.66 -9.04
C GLU A 235 24.81 -11.90 -8.05
N TYR A 236 23.81 -11.15 -8.54
CA TYR A 236 22.81 -10.54 -7.65
C TYR A 236 22.10 -11.61 -6.81
N ASN A 237 21.58 -12.67 -7.45
CA ASN A 237 20.86 -13.75 -6.75
C ASN A 237 21.74 -14.41 -5.68
N ARG A 238 23.02 -14.64 -6.01
CA ARG A 238 23.99 -15.21 -5.07
C ARG A 238 24.19 -14.31 -3.85
N ARG A 239 24.33 -12.99 -4.06
CA ARG A 239 24.48 -12.01 -2.97
C ARG A 239 23.21 -11.89 -2.14
N ASP A 240 22.05 -11.76 -2.76
CA ASP A 240 20.79 -11.61 -2.05
C ASP A 240 20.48 -12.84 -1.19
N ALA A 241 20.63 -14.05 -1.75
CA ALA A 241 20.50 -15.30 -1.01
C ALA A 241 21.52 -15.41 0.15
N HIS A 242 22.73 -14.90 -0.05
CA HIS A 242 23.74 -14.85 1.00
C HIS A 242 23.32 -13.90 2.12
N ALA A 243 22.86 -12.68 1.78
CA ALA A 243 22.39 -11.70 2.74
C ALA A 243 21.19 -12.19 3.56
N MET A 244 20.17 -12.78 2.91
CA MET A 244 19.03 -13.38 3.61
C MET A 244 19.46 -14.46 4.62
N LYS A 245 20.56 -15.17 4.35
CA LYS A 245 21.06 -16.22 5.23
C LYS A 245 21.94 -15.71 6.37
N THR A 246 22.72 -14.66 6.15
CA THR A 246 23.75 -14.23 7.11
C THR A 246 23.42 -12.94 7.86
N CYS A 247 22.56 -12.09 7.33
CA CYS A 247 22.25 -10.82 7.97
C CYS A 247 21.35 -11.04 9.19
N PRO A 248 21.65 -10.37 10.33
CA PRO A 248 20.82 -10.49 11.53
C PRO A 248 19.40 -10.00 11.27
N LEU A 249 18.40 -10.71 11.81
CA LEU A 249 16.98 -10.32 11.72
C LEU A 249 16.63 -9.25 12.78
N ASP A 250 17.41 -8.17 12.81
CA ASP A 250 17.24 -7.03 13.70
C ASP A 250 17.40 -5.71 12.91
N SER A 251 17.56 -4.59 13.63
CA SER A 251 17.73 -3.26 13.01
C SER A 251 18.97 -3.15 12.10
N SER A 252 19.93 -4.05 12.22
CA SER A 252 21.15 -4.11 11.38
C SER A 252 20.96 -4.86 10.07
N PHE A 253 19.81 -5.52 9.85
CA PHE A 253 19.54 -6.30 8.64
C PHE A 253 19.84 -5.51 7.37
N PHE A 254 19.28 -4.30 7.26
CA PHE A 254 19.37 -3.47 6.05
C PHE A 254 20.81 -3.01 5.76
N SER A 255 21.57 -2.65 6.79
CA SER A 255 22.96 -2.20 6.60
C SER A 255 23.89 -3.37 6.26
N CYS A 256 23.63 -4.56 6.81
CA CYS A 256 24.27 -5.80 6.41
C CYS A 256 23.96 -6.15 4.95
N HIS A 257 22.67 -6.15 4.59
CA HIS A 257 22.20 -6.49 3.25
C HIS A 257 22.81 -5.55 2.20
N ASP A 258 22.68 -4.23 2.38
CA ASP A 258 23.23 -3.23 1.46
C ASP A 258 24.74 -3.36 1.26
N ARG A 259 25.49 -3.59 2.34
CA ARG A 259 26.94 -3.83 2.28
C ARG A 259 27.26 -5.09 1.47
N LEU A 260 26.56 -6.19 1.74
CA LEU A 260 26.79 -7.46 1.07
C LEU A 260 26.42 -7.36 -0.41
N MET A 261 25.32 -6.69 -0.75
CA MET A 261 24.92 -6.44 -2.13
C MET A 261 25.96 -5.62 -2.89
N LYS A 262 26.54 -4.58 -2.27
CA LYS A 262 27.57 -3.73 -2.88
C LYS A 262 28.94 -4.41 -3.01
N THR A 263 29.38 -5.10 -1.96
CA THR A 263 30.78 -5.57 -1.83
C THR A 263 30.95 -7.07 -2.06
N GLY A 264 29.88 -7.86 -1.92
CA GLY A 264 29.94 -9.32 -1.86
C GLY A 264 30.49 -9.89 -0.55
N ILE A 265 30.77 -9.04 0.46
CA ILE A 265 31.42 -9.43 1.73
C ILE A 265 30.41 -9.35 2.88
N SER A 266 30.32 -10.42 3.68
CA SER A 266 29.37 -10.54 4.81
C SER A 266 29.85 -9.96 6.14
N ASN A 267 31.14 -9.67 6.29
CA ASN A 267 31.71 -9.22 7.56
C ASN A 267 31.27 -7.77 7.84
N LEU A 268 30.20 -7.60 8.62
CA LEU A 268 30.05 -6.39 9.42
C LEU A 268 31.29 -6.29 10.32
N PRO A 269 32.05 -5.17 10.31
CA PRO A 269 33.07 -4.95 11.32
C PRO A 269 32.37 -4.95 12.68
N ASP A 270 32.93 -5.68 13.63
CA ASP A 270 32.50 -5.67 15.02
C ASP A 270 32.69 -4.25 15.59
N LEU A 271 31.60 -3.47 15.58
CA LEU A 271 31.59 -2.09 16.09
C LEU A 271 31.50 -2.02 17.61
N SER A 272 31.34 -3.16 18.31
CA SER A 272 31.37 -3.19 19.79
C SER A 272 32.71 -2.71 20.37
N LYS A 273 33.76 -2.68 19.55
CA LYS A 273 35.09 -2.18 19.89
C LYS A 273 35.30 -0.69 19.61
N PHE A 274 34.38 -0.02 18.92
CA PHE A 274 34.52 1.38 18.49
C PHE A 274 33.67 2.37 19.30
N GLY A 275 32.96 1.90 20.34
CA GLY A 275 32.22 2.71 21.29
C GLY A 275 30.72 2.82 21.00
N THR A 276 29.93 3.13 22.02
CA THR A 276 28.49 3.40 21.91
C THR A 276 28.23 4.67 21.09
N PRO A 277 27.30 4.67 20.12
CA PRO A 277 26.85 5.89 19.46
C PRO A 277 26.35 6.90 20.50
N VAL A 278 26.74 8.16 20.35
CA VAL A 278 26.21 9.26 21.17
C VAL A 278 24.81 9.59 20.64
N GLU A 279 23.83 9.65 21.55
CA GLU A 279 22.46 10.12 21.27
C GLU A 279 22.43 11.58 20.79
#